data_AF-V9Z9W2-F1
#
_entry.id   AF-V9Z9W2-F1
#
_cell.length_a   1.000
_cell.length_b   1.000
_cell.length_c   1.000
_cell.angle_alpha   90.00
_cell.angle_beta   90.00
_cell.angle_gamma   90.00
#
_symmetry.space_group_name_H-M   'P 1'
#
loop_
_entity.id
_entity.type
_entity.pdbx_description
1 polymer ?
#
loop_
_entity_poly.entity_id
_entity_poly.type
_entity_poly.pdbx_seq_one_letter_code
_entity_poly.pdbx_strand_id
1 'polypeptide(L)'
;MQFLDQARQRAKAFSDRLGLRVGEVMQFSRNFYAELQTSDGHGATEVLVNPADGAVQIEYGPAMMWNTVYGMHYGSRSPARISSAQAQGIAQQWLRARGSTLIAGDPESYPGYYTLHTMRDGKISGMLSVNSSTGQVWYHTWHGTYIAMSQR
;
A
#
# COMPACT_ATOMS: atom_id res chain seq x y z
N MET A 1 7.22 -19.17 -4.62
CA MET A 1 8.36 -18.23 -4.81
C MET A 1 8.42 -17.70 -6.24
N GLN A 2 8.43 -18.54 -7.29
CA GLN A 2 8.53 -18.10 -8.69
C GLN A 2 7.55 -16.98 -9.11
N PHE A 3 6.30 -16.99 -8.63
CA PHE A 3 5.32 -15.95 -8.94
C PHE A 3 5.62 -14.58 -8.31
N LEU A 4 6.10 -14.55 -7.06
CA LEU A 4 6.52 -13.31 -6.40
C LEU A 4 7.76 -12.71 -7.08
N ASP A 5 8.69 -13.55 -7.52
CA ASP A 5 9.88 -13.10 -8.25
C ASP A 5 9.51 -12.47 -9.60
N GLN A 6 8.58 -13.08 -10.35
CA GLN A 6 8.06 -12.52 -11.59
C GLN A 6 7.33 -11.20 -11.35
N ALA A 7 6.45 -11.13 -10.34
CA ALA A 7 5.77 -9.89 -9.98
C ALA A 7 6.77 -8.79 -9.61
N ARG A 8 7.80 -9.12 -8.83
CA ARG A 8 8.89 -8.20 -8.48
C ARG A 8 9.65 -7.70 -9.70
N GLN A 9 9.94 -8.56 -10.68
CA GLN A 9 10.60 -8.15 -11.92
C GLN A 9 9.72 -7.20 -12.75
N ARG A 10 8.40 -7.46 -12.83
CA ARG A 10 7.45 -6.57 -13.50
C ARG A 10 7.36 -5.21 -12.81
N ALA A 11 7.21 -5.21 -11.48
CA ALA A 11 7.23 -4.00 -10.67
C ALA A 11 8.54 -3.22 -10.83
N LYS A 12 9.70 -3.92 -10.91
CA LYS A 12 10.99 -3.29 -11.13
C LYS A 12 11.08 -2.59 -12.48
N ALA A 13 10.62 -3.23 -13.55
CA ALA A 13 10.61 -2.61 -14.87
C ALA A 13 9.74 -1.32 -14.91
N PHE A 14 8.67 -1.27 -14.11
CA PHE A 14 7.87 -0.07 -13.93
C PHE A 14 8.61 0.97 -13.07
N SER A 15 9.17 0.56 -11.93
CA SER A 15 9.84 1.44 -10.97
C SER A 15 11.09 2.11 -11.56
N ASP A 16 11.86 1.38 -12.39
CA ASP A 16 13.07 1.89 -13.03
C ASP A 16 12.79 3.12 -13.90
N ARG A 17 11.61 3.19 -14.55
CA ARG A 17 11.19 4.36 -15.36
C ARG A 17 10.92 5.61 -14.52
N LEU A 18 10.67 5.43 -13.23
CA LEU A 18 10.39 6.48 -12.26
C LEU A 18 11.60 6.77 -11.36
N GLY A 19 12.71 6.07 -11.55
CA GLY A 19 13.87 6.15 -10.66
C GLY A 19 13.62 5.58 -9.26
N LEU A 20 12.66 4.66 -9.13
CA LEU A 20 12.24 4.05 -7.86
C LEU A 20 12.76 2.62 -7.70
N ARG A 21 12.79 2.14 -6.46
CA ARG A 21 13.16 0.76 -6.09
C ARG A 21 11.92 0.00 -5.64
N VAL A 22 11.92 -1.31 -5.84
CA VAL A 22 10.85 -2.19 -5.33
C VAL A 22 11.20 -2.64 -3.91
N GLY A 23 10.33 -2.29 -2.96
CA GLY A 23 10.38 -2.71 -1.56
C GLY A 23 9.68 -4.04 -1.36
N GLU A 24 8.66 -4.08 -0.52
CA GLU A 24 7.83 -5.25 -0.29
C GLU A 24 7.04 -5.67 -1.54
N VAL A 25 6.89 -6.98 -1.74
CA VAL A 25 5.96 -7.54 -2.74
C VAL A 25 5.07 -8.58 -2.06
N MET A 26 3.76 -8.44 -2.24
CA MET A 26 2.75 -9.34 -1.68
C MET A 26 1.94 -9.99 -2.78
N GLN A 27 1.58 -11.25 -2.56
CA GLN A 27 0.63 -11.97 -3.38
C GLN A 27 -0.72 -12.03 -2.68
N PHE A 28 -1.74 -11.60 -3.38
CA PHE A 28 -3.13 -11.82 -3.03
C PHE A 28 -3.82 -12.66 -4.11
N SER A 29 -5.01 -13.17 -3.80
CA SER A 29 -5.79 -14.02 -4.71
C SER A 29 -6.15 -13.35 -6.04
N ARG A 30 -6.18 -12.01 -6.11
CA ARG A 30 -6.60 -11.27 -7.31
C ARG A 30 -5.48 -10.46 -7.97
N ASN A 31 -4.39 -10.18 -7.27
CA ASN A 31 -3.28 -9.38 -7.77
C ASN A 31 -2.02 -9.59 -6.93
N PHE A 32 -0.89 -9.13 -7.47
CA PHE A 32 0.27 -8.83 -6.65
C PHE A 32 0.29 -7.35 -6.33
N TYR A 33 0.60 -7.03 -5.09
CA TYR A 33 0.92 -5.69 -4.63
C TYR A 33 2.43 -5.54 -4.59
N ALA A 34 2.94 -4.38 -4.96
CA ALA A 34 4.34 -4.02 -4.74
C ALA A 34 4.46 -2.58 -4.26
N GLU A 35 5.19 -2.42 -3.17
CA GLU A 35 5.65 -1.14 -2.67
C GLU A 35 6.80 -0.62 -3.55
N LEU A 36 6.73 0.66 -3.93
CA LEU A 36 7.81 1.37 -4.57
C LEU A 36 8.37 2.44 -3.63
N GLN A 37 9.68 2.49 -3.52
CA GLN A 37 10.42 3.38 -2.62
C GLN A 37 11.37 4.28 -3.40
N THR A 38 11.65 5.45 -2.84
CA THR A 38 12.73 6.34 -3.28
C THR A 38 14.11 5.72 -2.99
N SER A 39 15.17 6.31 -3.54
CA SER A 39 16.54 5.80 -3.37
C SER A 39 17.06 5.82 -1.92
N ASP A 40 16.48 6.68 -1.08
CA ASP A 40 16.74 6.81 0.36
C ASP A 40 15.79 5.96 1.23
N GLY A 41 14.89 5.18 0.61
CA GLY A 41 14.08 4.16 1.29
C GLY A 41 12.73 4.66 1.81
N HIS A 42 12.27 5.85 1.41
CA HIS A 42 10.92 6.31 1.74
C HIS A 42 9.89 5.73 0.78
N GLY A 43 8.70 5.41 1.28
CA GLY A 43 7.55 5.03 0.46
C GLY A 43 7.23 6.11 -0.58
N ALA A 44 7.27 5.73 -1.86
CA ALA A 44 6.97 6.63 -2.98
C ALA A 44 5.54 6.44 -3.46
N THR A 45 5.17 5.21 -3.80
CA THR A 45 3.82 4.83 -4.23
C THR A 45 3.67 3.31 -4.23
N GLU A 46 2.48 2.82 -4.57
CA GLU A 46 2.13 1.40 -4.61
C GLU A 46 1.64 1.03 -6.01
N VAL A 47 1.98 -0.18 -6.47
CA VAL A 47 1.54 -0.72 -7.76
C VAL A 47 0.91 -2.09 -7.63
N LEU A 48 -0.02 -2.38 -8.54
CA LEU A 48 -0.59 -3.70 -8.73
C LEU A 48 0.00 -4.35 -9.97
N VAL A 49 0.33 -5.63 -9.87
CA VAL A 49 0.67 -6.49 -11.01
C VAL A 49 -0.47 -7.49 -11.24
N ASN A 50 -1.03 -7.48 -12.44
CA ASN A 50 -2.07 -8.41 -12.86
C ASN A 50 -1.46 -9.82 -13.02
N PRO A 51 -2.00 -10.86 -12.36
CA PRO A 51 -1.46 -12.20 -12.40
C PRO A 51 -1.68 -12.90 -13.76
N ALA A 52 -2.64 -12.43 -14.56
CA ALA A 52 -2.99 -13.05 -15.84
C ALA A 52 -2.02 -12.66 -16.97
N ASP A 53 -1.64 -11.38 -17.04
CA ASP A 53 -0.85 -10.82 -18.14
C ASP A 53 0.43 -10.07 -17.68
N GLY A 54 0.62 -9.89 -16.38
CA GLY A 54 1.76 -9.16 -15.83
C GLY A 54 1.70 -7.65 -16.00
N ALA A 55 0.55 -7.09 -16.40
CA ALA A 55 0.37 -5.65 -16.53
C ALA A 55 0.56 -4.96 -15.18
N VAL A 56 1.26 -3.81 -15.17
CA VAL A 56 1.58 -3.04 -13.97
C VAL A 56 0.90 -1.67 -14.04
N GLN A 57 0.25 -1.28 -12.95
CA GLN A 57 -0.38 0.02 -12.81
C GLN A 57 -0.28 0.53 -11.37
N ILE A 58 -0.34 1.85 -11.17
CA ILE A 58 -0.50 2.43 -9.83
C ILE A 58 -1.76 1.86 -9.19
N GLU A 59 -1.67 1.53 -7.91
CA GLU A 59 -2.77 0.93 -7.17
C GLU A 59 -4.00 1.85 -7.10
N TYR A 60 -5.18 1.25 -7.26
CA TYR A 60 -6.45 1.95 -7.14
C TYR A 60 -6.67 2.48 -5.73
N GLY A 61 -7.42 3.58 -5.62
CA GLY A 61 -7.69 4.18 -4.31
C GLY A 61 -6.52 5.07 -3.87
N PRO A 62 -5.95 4.90 -2.66
CA PRO A 62 -5.00 5.86 -2.06
C PRO A 62 -3.80 6.24 -2.93
N ALA A 63 -3.13 5.27 -3.56
CA ALA A 63 -1.96 5.55 -4.40
C ALA A 63 -2.30 6.40 -5.64
N MET A 64 -3.49 6.21 -6.25
CA MET A 64 -3.95 7.09 -7.33
C MET A 64 -4.61 8.38 -6.85
N MET A 65 -5.42 8.32 -5.79
CA MET A 65 -6.34 9.41 -5.40
C MET A 65 -5.78 10.33 -4.33
N TRP A 66 -4.88 9.85 -3.47
CA TRP A 66 -4.32 10.62 -2.36
C TRP A 66 -2.84 10.92 -2.52
N ASN A 67 -2.11 10.19 -3.38
CA ASN A 67 -0.70 10.43 -3.60
C ASN A 67 -0.43 11.81 -4.22
N THR A 68 0.33 12.64 -3.53
CA THR A 68 0.63 14.02 -3.94
C THR A 68 1.85 14.18 -4.84
N VAL A 69 2.57 13.09 -5.12
CA VAL A 69 3.77 13.09 -5.99
C VAL A 69 3.58 12.16 -7.20
N TYR A 70 2.96 11.00 -7.02
CA TYR A 70 2.83 9.98 -8.07
C TYR A 70 1.37 9.71 -8.50
N GLY A 71 0.40 10.38 -7.88
CA GLY A 71 -1.04 10.19 -8.13
C GLY A 71 -1.71 11.40 -8.76
N MET A 72 -3.04 11.34 -8.88
CA MET A 72 -3.88 12.41 -9.45
C MET A 72 -3.89 13.70 -8.61
N HIS A 73 -3.51 13.61 -7.33
CA HIS A 73 -3.33 14.77 -6.45
C HIS A 73 -1.94 15.40 -6.57
N TYR A 74 -1.21 15.10 -7.64
CA TYR A 74 0.10 15.69 -7.92
C TYR A 74 0.09 17.22 -7.73
N GLY A 75 1.04 17.72 -6.94
CA GLY A 75 1.19 19.16 -6.67
C GLY A 75 0.17 19.75 -5.70
N SER A 76 -0.79 18.96 -5.20
CA SER A 76 -1.67 19.38 -4.11
C SER A 76 -0.86 19.60 -2.82
N ARG A 77 -1.03 20.78 -2.20
CA ARG A 77 -0.31 21.18 -0.98
C ARG A 77 -1.17 20.99 0.27
N SER A 78 -1.89 19.87 0.38
CA SER A 78 -2.54 19.52 1.64
C SER A 78 -1.47 19.10 2.66
N PRO A 79 -1.24 19.87 3.74
CA PRO A 79 -0.22 19.50 4.71
C PRO A 79 -0.64 18.21 5.42
N ALA A 80 0.32 17.31 5.64
CA ALA A 80 0.13 16.18 6.55
C ALA A 80 -0.11 16.74 7.96
N ARG A 81 -1.19 16.31 8.61
CA ARG A 81 -1.60 16.75 9.96
C ARG A 81 -1.67 15.58 10.94
N ILE A 82 -1.57 14.37 10.43
CA ILE A 82 -1.71 13.11 11.17
C ILE A 82 -0.34 12.45 11.15
N SER A 83 0.19 12.11 12.33
CA SER A 83 1.41 11.31 12.45
C SER A 83 1.14 9.83 12.17
N SER A 84 2.20 9.04 11.94
CA SER A 84 2.09 7.59 11.78
C SER A 84 1.35 6.93 12.96
N ALA A 85 1.71 7.28 14.20
CA ALA A 85 1.04 6.75 15.40
C ALA A 85 -0.45 7.13 15.45
N GLN A 86 -0.80 8.36 15.05
CA GLN A 86 -2.21 8.76 14.95
C GLN A 86 -2.94 7.98 13.84
N ALA A 87 -2.30 7.77 12.69
CA ALA A 87 -2.86 6.98 11.59
C ALA A 87 -3.14 5.53 12.01
N GLN A 88 -2.22 4.90 12.75
CA GLN A 88 -2.44 3.55 13.31
C GLN A 88 -3.62 3.53 14.29
N GLY A 89 -3.73 4.54 15.16
CA GLY A 89 -4.87 4.69 16.06
C GLY A 89 -6.21 4.85 15.32
N ILE A 90 -6.24 5.69 14.29
CA ILE A 90 -7.42 5.92 13.43
C ILE A 90 -7.83 4.63 12.72
N ALA A 91 -6.87 3.93 12.10
CA ALA A 91 -7.10 2.65 11.44
C ALA A 91 -7.69 1.61 12.41
N GLN A 92 -7.10 1.49 13.60
CA GLN A 92 -7.55 0.53 14.60
C GLN A 92 -8.96 0.84 15.10
N GLN A 93 -9.27 2.13 15.32
CA GLN A 93 -10.60 2.57 15.72
C GLN A 93 -11.64 2.28 14.62
N TRP A 94 -11.30 2.56 13.37
CA TRP A 94 -12.18 2.31 12.22
C TRP A 94 -12.51 0.82 12.07
N LEU A 95 -11.52 -0.07 12.27
CA LEU A 95 -11.74 -1.53 12.27
C LEU A 95 -12.71 -1.95 13.38
N ARG A 96 -12.49 -1.47 14.61
CA ARG A 96 -13.33 -1.79 15.78
C ARG A 96 -14.76 -1.30 15.60
N ALA A 97 -14.94 -0.08 15.09
CA ALA A 97 -16.26 0.51 14.83
C ALA A 97 -17.11 -0.31 13.83
N ARG A 98 -16.46 -1.14 13.02
CA ARG A 98 -17.10 -2.07 12.06
C ARG A 98 -17.21 -3.50 12.58
N GLY A 99 -16.95 -3.72 13.87
CA GLY A 99 -16.99 -5.05 14.49
C GLY A 99 -15.86 -5.98 14.06
N SER A 100 -14.81 -5.46 13.42
CA SER A 100 -13.66 -6.26 13.02
C SER A 100 -12.76 -6.56 14.21
N THR A 101 -12.28 -7.80 14.29
CA THR A 101 -11.24 -8.24 15.24
C THR A 101 -9.82 -8.06 14.69
N LEU A 102 -9.68 -7.50 13.48
CA LEU A 102 -8.37 -7.26 12.87
C LEU A 102 -7.61 -6.17 13.63
N ILE A 103 -6.28 -6.33 13.64
CA ILE A 103 -5.35 -5.37 14.22
C ILE A 103 -4.70 -4.55 13.10
N ALA A 104 -4.60 -3.23 13.27
CA ALA A 104 -3.82 -2.39 12.37
C ALA A 104 -2.32 -2.55 12.67
N GLY A 105 -1.55 -2.95 11.66
CA GLY A 105 -0.10 -3.07 11.73
C GLY A 105 0.61 -1.72 11.75
N ASP A 106 1.92 -1.72 11.51
CA ASP A 106 2.70 -0.48 11.44
C ASP A 106 2.39 0.28 10.13
N PRO A 107 2.30 1.62 10.17
CA PRO A 107 2.05 2.41 8.96
C PRO A 107 3.31 2.65 8.15
N GLU A 108 3.24 2.28 6.87
CA GLU A 108 4.15 2.75 5.85
C GLU A 108 3.71 4.14 5.35
N SER A 109 4.66 5.05 5.17
CA SER A 109 4.37 6.45 4.86
C SER A 109 4.55 6.73 3.37
N TYR A 110 3.54 7.33 2.77
CA TYR A 110 3.57 7.81 1.39
C TYR A 110 3.22 9.30 1.31
N PRO A 111 3.51 9.98 0.19
CA PRO A 111 3.08 11.36 0.01
C PRO A 111 1.54 11.48 0.09
N GLY A 112 1.01 12.02 1.18
CA GLY A 112 -0.43 12.29 1.37
C GLY A 112 -1.23 11.21 2.11
N TYR A 113 -0.64 10.06 2.46
CA TYR A 113 -1.34 8.98 3.16
C TYR A 113 -0.39 7.97 3.80
N TYR A 114 -0.95 7.08 4.61
CA TYR A 114 -0.28 5.91 5.18
C TYR A 114 -0.98 4.65 4.69
N THR A 115 -0.25 3.58 4.43
CA THR A 115 -0.82 2.23 4.24
C THR A 115 -0.40 1.32 5.39
N LEU A 116 -1.35 0.53 5.88
CA LEU A 116 -1.17 -0.38 7.01
C LEU A 116 -1.64 -1.77 6.59
N HIS A 117 -0.87 -2.78 6.97
CA HIS A 117 -1.41 -4.13 7.00
C HIS A 117 -2.53 -4.25 8.04
N THR A 118 -3.46 -5.15 7.77
CA THR A 118 -4.42 -5.63 8.76
C THR A 118 -4.07 -7.06 9.14
N MET A 119 -4.02 -7.32 10.43
CA MET A 119 -3.48 -8.55 11.00
C MET A 119 -4.58 -9.37 11.65
N ARG A 120 -4.51 -10.69 11.49
CA ARG A 120 -5.30 -11.69 12.22
C ARG A 120 -4.33 -12.68 12.84
N ASP A 121 -4.38 -12.84 14.16
CA ASP A 121 -3.52 -13.79 14.89
C ASP A 121 -2.03 -13.63 14.56
N GLY A 122 -1.57 -12.37 14.46
CA GLY A 122 -0.18 -12.03 14.13
C GLY A 122 0.22 -12.21 12.67
N LYS A 123 -0.72 -12.55 11.77
CA LYS A 123 -0.46 -12.73 10.33
C LYS A 123 -1.19 -11.69 9.50
N ILE A 124 -0.59 -11.27 8.40
CA ILE A 124 -1.24 -10.36 7.45
C ILE A 124 -2.50 -11.01 6.87
N SER A 125 -3.58 -10.25 6.82
CA SER A 125 -4.89 -10.66 6.29
C SER A 125 -5.39 -9.76 5.16
N GLY A 126 -4.85 -8.55 5.02
CA GLY A 126 -5.33 -7.53 4.09
C GLY A 126 -4.69 -6.18 4.39
N MET A 127 -5.17 -5.10 3.79
CA MET A 127 -4.57 -3.77 3.91
C MET A 127 -5.64 -2.67 3.98
N LEU A 128 -5.27 -1.52 4.54
CA LEU A 128 -6.05 -0.29 4.50
C LEU A 128 -5.10 0.90 4.46
N SER A 129 -5.60 2.06 4.05
CA SER A 129 -4.85 3.32 4.14
C SER A 129 -5.60 4.37 4.94
N VAL A 130 -4.84 5.34 5.46
CA VAL A 130 -5.34 6.52 6.16
C VAL A 130 -4.79 7.76 5.47
N ASN A 131 -5.67 8.66 5.03
CA ASN A 131 -5.27 9.93 4.44
C ASN A 131 -4.56 10.81 5.50
N SER A 132 -3.37 11.33 5.19
CA SER A 132 -2.52 12.00 6.20
C SER A 132 -2.97 13.41 6.56
N SER A 133 -3.90 14.00 5.80
CA SER A 133 -4.47 15.33 6.08
C SER A 133 -5.85 15.26 6.75
N THR A 134 -6.67 14.29 6.37
CA THR A 134 -8.09 14.22 6.77
C THR A 134 -8.42 13.08 7.74
N GLY A 135 -7.59 12.04 7.80
CA GLY A 135 -7.86 10.84 8.60
C GLY A 135 -8.90 9.91 7.97
N GLN A 136 -9.32 10.17 6.73
CA GLN A 136 -10.19 9.26 6.01
C GLN A 136 -9.52 7.88 5.87
N VAL A 137 -10.27 6.82 6.19
CA VAL A 137 -9.80 5.43 6.06
C VAL A 137 -10.36 4.80 4.80
N TRP A 138 -9.50 4.10 4.06
CA TRP A 138 -9.86 3.33 2.87
C TRP A 138 -9.41 1.88 3.03
N TYR A 139 -10.35 0.94 3.13
CA TYR A 139 -10.04 -0.49 3.23
C TYR A 139 -9.87 -1.11 1.83
N HIS A 140 -8.81 -1.89 1.63
CA HIS A 140 -8.42 -2.39 0.31
C HIS A 140 -9.15 -3.69 -0.06
N THR A 141 -10.37 -3.57 -0.58
CA THR A 141 -11.22 -4.72 -0.91
C THR A 141 -10.85 -5.44 -2.21
N TRP A 142 -10.00 -4.84 -3.06
CA TRP A 142 -9.69 -5.35 -4.40
C TRP A 142 -8.68 -6.50 -4.42
N HIS A 143 -7.84 -6.64 -3.38
CA HIS A 143 -6.83 -7.70 -3.31
C HIS A 143 -7.41 -9.12 -3.17
N GLY A 144 -8.54 -9.25 -2.47
CA GLY A 144 -9.04 -10.56 -2.03
C GLY A 144 -8.20 -11.13 -0.89
N THR A 145 -7.99 -12.45 -0.87
CA THR A 145 -7.31 -13.16 0.22
C THR A 145 -5.78 -13.02 0.11
N TYR A 146 -5.11 -12.75 1.24
CA TYR A 146 -3.65 -12.78 1.34
C TYR A 146 -3.10 -14.21 1.14
N ILE A 147 -2.00 -14.34 0.41
CA ILE A 147 -1.36 -15.64 0.11
C ILE A 147 0.06 -15.69 0.67
N ALA A 148 0.92 -14.75 0.27
CA ALA A 148 2.33 -14.75 0.64
C ALA A 148 2.96 -13.37 0.44
N MET A 149 4.15 -13.19 0.99
CA MET A 149 4.96 -11.99 0.80
C MET A 149 6.43 -12.34 0.57
N SER A 150 7.15 -11.43 -0.05
CA SER A 150 8.60 -11.41 -0.10
C SER A 150 9.09 -10.00 0.19
N GLN A 151 9.87 -9.88 1.25
CA GLN A 151 10.70 -8.72 1.52
C GLN A 151 12.10 -8.99 0.95
N ARG A 152 12.83 -7.92 0.62
CA ARG A 152 14.24 -8.02 0.24
C ARG A 152 15.11 -7.87 1.45
#